data_AF-A0A370TK80-F1
#
_entry.id   AF-A0A370TK80-F1
#
_cell.length_a   1.000
_cell.length_b   1.000
_cell.length_c   1.000
_cell.angle_alpha   90.00
_cell.angle_beta   90.00
_cell.angle_gamma   90.00
#
_symmetry.space_group_name_H-M   'P 1'
#
loop_
_entity.id
_entity.type
_entity.pdbx_description
1 polymer ?
#
loop_
_entity_poly.entity_id
_entity_poly.type
_entity_poly.pdbx_seq_one_letter_code
_entity_poly.pdbx_strand_id
1 'polypeptide(L)'
;MANLPPGTHVLSEGHLPSIRDDFSRRVQNQPDGDRLGATRKELADIAYGPTKIPLFNFLLQLTILNPPARTSYLEISRFLALEACVPVDSTDLSGTTAFMHSISTKPYWDPEFAGIMLKAGAEINRRNRYGCVAAHDIVMARDYSTAGQRKTVEALKWFVENGGDLDIKCGDGVSPRKMGIVPGRWGCRFRG
;
A
#
# COMPACT_ATOMS: atom_id res chain seq x y z
N MET A 1 15.60 -22.53 0.45
CA MET A 1 14.90 -21.29 0.82
C MET A 1 15.82 -20.13 0.47
N ALA A 2 15.39 -19.23 -0.41
CA ALA A 2 16.22 -18.10 -0.85
C ALA A 2 16.62 -17.23 0.36
N ASN A 3 17.83 -16.66 0.32
CA ASN A 3 18.34 -15.71 1.31
C ASN A 3 17.44 -14.48 1.37
N LEU A 4 16.39 -14.58 2.18
CA LEU A 4 15.60 -13.42 2.54
C LEU A 4 16.44 -12.52 3.46
N PRO A 5 16.28 -11.19 3.42
CA PRO A 5 16.98 -10.28 4.33
C PRO A 5 16.87 -10.71 5.81
N PRO A 6 17.80 -10.28 6.68
CA PRO A 6 17.64 -10.47 8.13
C PRO A 6 16.28 -9.90 8.60
N GLY A 7 15.49 -10.68 9.36
CA GLY A 7 14.16 -10.26 9.83
C GLY A 7 12.97 -10.65 8.95
N THR A 8 13.22 -11.19 7.77
CA THR A 8 12.15 -11.53 6.82
C THR A 8 11.35 -12.77 7.21
N HIS A 9 11.99 -13.69 7.94
CA HIS A 9 11.35 -14.93 8.42
C HIS A 9 10.20 -14.67 9.41
N VAL A 10 10.28 -13.55 10.15
CA VAL A 10 9.31 -13.22 11.19
C VAL A 10 7.92 -12.95 10.60
N LEU A 11 7.85 -12.33 9.41
CA LEU A 11 6.57 -12.11 8.72
C LEU A 11 6.02 -13.36 8.05
N SER A 12 6.88 -14.29 7.62
CA SER A 12 6.43 -15.54 6.99
C SER A 12 5.76 -16.50 7.97
N GLU A 13 6.06 -16.40 9.26
CA GLU A 13 5.38 -17.19 10.30
C GLU A 13 3.98 -16.64 10.63
N GLY A 14 3.67 -15.39 10.26
CA GLY A 14 2.32 -14.82 10.31
C GLY A 14 1.69 -14.72 11.71
N HIS A 15 2.47 -14.91 12.78
CA HIS A 15 1.98 -14.93 14.15
C HIS A 15 2.32 -13.62 14.87
N LEU A 16 1.29 -12.82 15.20
CA LEU A 16 1.45 -11.48 15.77
C LEU A 16 2.33 -11.43 17.04
N PRO A 17 2.20 -12.35 18.02
CA PRO A 17 3.10 -12.39 19.18
C PRO A 17 4.58 -12.47 18.78
N SER A 18 4.93 -13.31 17.80
CA SER A 18 6.31 -13.43 17.32
C SER A 18 6.83 -12.14 16.70
N ILE A 19 5.96 -11.37 16.00
CA ILE A 19 6.30 -10.04 15.48
C ILE A 19 6.56 -9.05 16.61
N ARG A 20 5.75 -9.07 17.68
CA ARG A 20 5.91 -8.18 18.84
C ARG A 20 7.19 -8.48 19.60
N ASP A 21 7.53 -9.75 19.75
CA ASP A 21 8.77 -10.20 20.38
C ASP A 21 9.99 -9.79 19.53
N ASP A 22 9.93 -9.97 18.20
CA ASP A 22 11.00 -9.52 17.31
C ASP A 22 11.19 -8.01 17.35
N PHE A 23 10.10 -7.24 17.31
CA PHE A 23 10.15 -5.78 17.45
C PHE A 23 10.83 -5.37 18.76
N SER A 24 10.40 -5.96 19.89
CA SER A 24 10.97 -5.67 21.21
C SER A 24 12.45 -6.01 21.28
N ARG A 25 12.85 -7.15 20.70
CA ARG A 25 14.26 -7.58 20.60
C ARG A 25 15.09 -6.63 19.75
N ARG A 26 14.59 -6.15 18.61
CA ARG A 26 15.29 -5.14 17.80
C ARG A 26 15.52 -3.87 18.60
N VAL A 27 14.49 -3.37 19.28
CA VAL A 27 14.60 -2.16 20.11
C VAL A 27 15.66 -2.34 21.20
N GLN A 28 15.73 -3.51 21.84
CA GLN A 28 16.75 -3.79 22.85
C GLN A 28 18.18 -3.86 22.29
N ASN A 29 18.33 -4.32 21.04
CA ASN A 29 19.63 -4.49 20.39
C ASN A 29 20.15 -3.23 19.67
N GLN A 30 19.33 -2.19 19.52
CA GLN A 30 19.79 -0.92 18.97
C GLN A 30 20.80 -0.25 19.94
N PRO A 31 21.87 0.39 19.43
CA PRO A 31 22.84 1.10 20.26
C PRO A 31 22.16 2.23 21.05
N ASP A 32 22.83 2.73 22.09
CA ASP A 32 22.31 3.83 22.91
C ASP A 32 21.90 5.05 22.06
N GLY A 33 20.74 5.63 22.37
CA GLY A 33 20.11 6.70 21.59
C GLY A 33 18.60 6.47 21.38
N ASP A 34 18.03 7.03 20.31
CA ASP A 34 16.63 6.78 19.90
C ASP A 34 16.48 5.36 19.31
N ARG A 35 16.43 4.38 20.20
CA ARG A 35 16.30 2.96 19.84
C ARG A 35 15.00 2.68 19.06
N LEU A 36 13.90 3.35 19.44
CA LEU A 36 12.61 3.18 18.77
C LEU A 36 12.64 3.74 17.34
N GLY A 37 13.15 4.95 17.14
CA GLY A 37 13.32 5.54 15.82
C GLY A 37 14.24 4.72 14.93
N ALA A 38 15.36 4.23 15.49
CA ALA A 38 16.28 3.35 14.77
C ALA A 38 15.61 2.04 14.32
N THR A 39 14.87 1.35 15.20
CA THR A 39 14.11 0.13 14.82
C THR A 39 13.01 0.42 13.80
N ARG A 40 12.27 1.52 13.94
CA ARG A 40 11.24 1.91 12.94
C ARG A 40 11.85 2.12 11.56
N LYS A 41 12.99 2.81 11.50
CA LYS A 41 13.73 3.03 10.26
C LYS A 41 14.26 1.72 9.68
N GLU A 42 14.87 0.88 10.51
CA GLU A 42 15.34 -0.45 10.12
C GLU A 42 14.22 -1.28 9.48
N LEU A 43 13.02 -1.30 10.07
CA LEU A 43 11.86 -2.01 9.54
C LEU A 43 11.33 -1.37 8.25
N ALA A 44 11.29 -0.04 8.15
CA ALA A 44 10.87 0.67 6.94
C ALA A 44 11.82 0.46 5.75
N ASP A 45 13.10 0.21 6.03
CA ASP A 45 14.15 -0.05 5.04
C ASP A 45 14.19 -1.52 4.58
N ILE A 46 13.39 -2.43 5.19
CA ILE A 46 13.33 -3.82 4.74
C ILE A 46 12.75 -3.89 3.33
N ALA A 47 13.49 -4.56 2.44
CA ALA A 47 13.15 -4.76 1.05
C ALA A 47 13.28 -6.24 0.64
N TYR A 48 12.24 -6.78 0.00
CA TYR A 48 12.11 -8.21 -0.30
C TYR A 48 12.44 -8.50 -1.77
N GLY A 49 13.28 -9.50 -2.01
CA GLY A 49 13.58 -10.01 -3.35
C GLY A 49 14.39 -9.04 -4.25
N PRO A 50 14.66 -9.43 -5.51
CA PRO A 50 15.49 -8.65 -6.43
C PRO A 50 14.84 -7.30 -6.83
N THR A 51 13.52 -7.20 -6.73
CA THR A 51 12.76 -5.98 -7.02
C THR A 51 12.64 -5.05 -5.82
N LYS A 52 13.24 -5.39 -4.67
CA LYS A 52 13.25 -4.55 -3.46
C LYS A 52 11.84 -4.12 -3.04
N ILE A 53 10.92 -5.08 -2.91
CA ILE A 53 9.53 -4.81 -2.51
C ILE A 53 9.53 -4.30 -1.06
N PRO A 54 8.93 -3.15 -0.73
CA PRO A 54 8.87 -2.66 0.65
C PRO A 54 8.04 -3.55 1.59
N LEU A 55 8.31 -3.46 2.89
CA LEU A 55 7.60 -4.18 3.96
C LEU A 55 6.07 -4.19 3.81
N PHE A 56 5.43 -3.03 3.74
CA PHE A 56 3.97 -2.95 3.64
C PHE A 56 3.43 -3.40 2.28
N ASN A 57 4.20 -3.23 1.19
CA ASN A 57 3.83 -3.77 -0.13
C ASN A 57 3.84 -5.31 -0.09
N PHE A 58 4.81 -5.90 0.61
CA PHE A 58 4.88 -7.34 0.80
C PHE A 58 3.73 -7.86 1.67
N LEU A 59 3.41 -7.20 2.78
CA LEU A 59 2.25 -7.55 3.61
C LEU A 59 0.92 -7.49 2.83
N LEU A 60 0.73 -6.44 2.02
CA LEU A 60 -0.41 -6.34 1.11
C LEU A 60 -0.45 -7.50 0.12
N GLN A 61 0.69 -7.91 -0.43
CA GLN A 61 0.74 -9.04 -1.35
C GLN A 61 0.39 -10.37 -0.66
N LEU A 62 0.75 -10.55 0.60
CA LEU A 62 0.38 -11.75 1.36
C LEU A 62 -1.13 -11.86 1.60
N THR A 63 -1.88 -10.76 1.67
CA THR A 63 -3.35 -10.81 1.84
C THR A 63 -4.06 -11.50 0.67
N ILE A 64 -3.47 -11.46 -0.52
CA ILE A 64 -4.01 -12.15 -1.71
C ILE A 64 -3.35 -13.51 -1.96
N LEU A 65 -2.06 -13.66 -1.63
CA LEU A 65 -1.32 -14.90 -1.91
C LEU A 65 -1.60 -16.01 -0.89
N ASN A 66 -2.01 -15.65 0.33
CA ASN A 66 -2.39 -16.59 1.37
C ASN A 66 -3.70 -16.15 2.07
N PRO A 67 -4.86 -16.27 1.39
CA PRO A 67 -6.15 -15.82 1.91
C PRO A 67 -6.53 -16.36 3.30
N PRO A 68 -6.25 -17.64 3.65
CA PRO A 68 -6.54 -18.15 5.00
C PRO A 68 -5.86 -17.37 6.14
N ALA A 69 -4.70 -16.74 5.88
CA ALA A 69 -3.96 -15.94 6.86
C ALA A 69 -4.16 -14.42 6.70
N ARG A 70 -5.11 -13.97 5.85
CA ARG A 70 -5.36 -12.54 5.59
C ARG A 70 -5.56 -11.74 6.88
N THR A 71 -6.38 -12.25 7.80
CA THR A 71 -6.65 -11.57 9.09
C THR A 71 -5.37 -11.32 9.85
N SER A 72 -4.48 -12.33 9.94
CA SER A 72 -3.19 -12.20 10.61
C SER A 72 -2.31 -11.14 9.96
N TYR A 73 -2.24 -11.07 8.62
CA TYR A 73 -1.46 -10.03 7.94
C TYR A 73 -2.00 -8.62 8.19
N LEU A 74 -3.32 -8.47 8.32
CA LEU A 74 -3.91 -7.18 8.70
C LEU A 74 -3.62 -6.82 10.16
N GLU A 75 -3.67 -7.77 11.08
CA GLU A 75 -3.27 -7.54 12.48
C GLU A 75 -1.80 -7.14 12.59
N ILE A 76 -0.92 -7.82 11.85
CA ILE A 76 0.49 -7.44 11.74
C ILE A 76 0.63 -6.03 11.17
N SER A 77 -0.13 -5.70 10.12
CA SER A 77 -0.11 -4.36 9.52
C SER A 77 -0.59 -3.29 10.50
N ARG A 78 -1.64 -3.56 11.30
CA ARG A 78 -2.12 -2.65 12.35
C ARG A 78 -1.05 -2.44 13.42
N PHE A 79 -0.45 -3.52 13.93
CA PHE A 79 0.61 -3.41 14.92
C PHE A 79 1.78 -2.58 14.38
N LEU A 80 2.32 -2.93 13.22
CA LEU A 80 3.48 -2.26 12.66
C LEU A 80 3.20 -0.78 12.33
N ALA A 81 2.07 -0.49 11.69
CA ALA A 81 1.75 0.85 11.21
C ALA A 81 1.22 1.78 12.32
N LEU A 82 0.37 1.27 13.23
CA LEU A 82 -0.39 2.10 14.17
C LEU A 82 0.13 2.04 15.61
N GLU A 83 0.68 0.90 16.05
CA GLU A 83 1.20 0.74 17.42
C GLU A 83 2.72 0.97 17.48
N ALA A 84 3.46 0.30 16.61
CA ALA A 84 4.90 0.43 16.50
C ALA A 84 5.32 1.69 15.72
N CYS A 85 4.39 2.31 14.98
CA CYS A 85 4.61 3.51 14.15
C CYS A 85 5.77 3.37 13.16
N VAL A 86 5.88 2.21 12.49
CA VAL A 86 6.79 2.03 11.36
C VAL A 86 6.32 2.90 10.19
N PRO A 87 7.20 3.71 9.58
CA PRO A 87 6.86 4.53 8.41
C PRO A 87 6.19 3.72 7.30
N VAL A 88 5.08 4.25 6.78
CA VAL A 88 4.24 3.59 5.76
C VAL A 88 4.48 4.13 4.35
N ASP A 89 5.45 5.02 4.18
CA ASP A 89 5.70 5.77 2.95
C ASP A 89 6.86 5.23 2.11
N SER A 90 7.43 4.08 2.48
CA SER A 90 8.36 3.33 1.65
C SER A 90 7.76 3.01 0.29
N THR A 91 8.58 3.12 -0.76
CA THR A 91 8.14 2.97 -2.14
C THR A 91 8.88 1.85 -2.85
N ASP A 92 8.19 1.15 -3.75
CA ASP A 92 8.84 0.23 -4.69
C ASP A 92 9.65 0.97 -5.78
N LEU A 93 10.19 0.21 -6.74
CA LEU A 93 10.97 0.77 -7.86
C LEU A 93 10.22 1.78 -8.71
N SER A 94 8.88 1.79 -8.70
CA SER A 94 8.06 2.76 -9.42
C SER A 94 7.78 4.04 -8.61
N GLY A 95 8.21 4.10 -7.35
CA GLY A 95 7.83 5.17 -6.43
C GLY A 95 6.44 4.99 -5.83
N THR A 96 5.87 3.79 -5.92
CA THR A 96 4.49 3.53 -5.47
C THR A 96 4.50 2.91 -4.07
N THR A 97 3.67 3.46 -3.17
CA THR A 97 3.54 2.99 -1.79
C THR A 97 2.53 1.84 -1.66
N ALA A 98 2.52 1.18 -0.50
CA ALA A 98 1.54 0.14 -0.19
C ALA A 98 0.10 0.67 -0.23
N PHE A 99 -0.12 1.90 0.24
CA PHE A 99 -1.41 2.59 0.13
C PHE A 99 -1.88 2.66 -1.33
N MET A 100 -1.05 3.20 -2.23
CA MET A 100 -1.42 3.36 -3.64
C MET A 100 -1.78 2.02 -4.30
N HIS A 101 -1.01 0.97 -4.01
CA HIS A 101 -1.30 -0.38 -4.50
C HIS A 101 -2.60 -0.96 -3.96
N SER A 102 -2.91 -0.74 -2.67
CA SER A 102 -4.08 -1.35 -2.01
C SER A 102 -5.42 -0.98 -2.67
N ILE A 103 -5.49 0.16 -3.35
CA ILE A 103 -6.69 0.62 -4.06
C ILE A 103 -6.54 0.65 -5.59
N SER A 104 -5.46 0.14 -6.17
CA SER A 104 -5.14 0.28 -7.61
C SER A 104 -6.11 -0.45 -8.56
N THR A 105 -7.03 -1.26 -8.04
CA THR A 105 -7.92 -2.22 -8.73
C THR A 105 -7.18 -3.41 -9.38
N LYS A 106 -5.84 -3.43 -9.37
CA LYS A 106 -4.99 -4.46 -9.99
C LYS A 106 -3.75 -4.80 -9.16
N PRO A 107 -3.64 -6.02 -8.61
CA PRO A 107 -4.72 -6.96 -8.36
C PRO A 107 -5.69 -6.49 -7.25
N TYR A 108 -5.31 -5.49 -6.46
CA TYR A 108 -5.94 -5.19 -5.18
C TYR A 108 -7.19 -4.32 -5.28
N TRP A 109 -8.09 -4.53 -4.33
CA TRP A 109 -9.10 -3.58 -3.89
C TRP A 109 -9.34 -3.89 -2.42
N ASP A 110 -8.46 -3.35 -1.59
CA ASP A 110 -8.40 -3.62 -0.15
C ASP A 110 -8.52 -2.29 0.63
N PRO A 111 -9.74 -1.72 0.70
CA PRO A 111 -9.99 -0.48 1.44
C PRO A 111 -9.72 -0.63 2.95
N GLU A 112 -9.75 -1.85 3.49
CA GLU A 112 -9.39 -2.12 4.89
C GLU A 112 -7.89 -1.90 5.11
N PHE A 113 -7.03 -2.48 4.27
CA PHE A 113 -5.59 -2.25 4.30
C PHE A 113 -5.27 -0.77 4.01
N ALA A 114 -5.92 -0.17 3.01
CA ALA A 114 -5.75 1.24 2.67
C ALA A 114 -6.07 2.15 3.86
N GLY A 115 -7.15 1.86 4.58
CA GLY A 115 -7.55 2.59 5.78
C GLY A 115 -6.55 2.49 6.93
N ILE A 116 -5.87 1.34 7.10
CA ILE A 116 -4.78 1.21 8.08
C ILE A 116 -3.63 2.14 7.69
N MET A 117 -3.21 2.12 6.42
CA MET A 117 -2.11 2.97 5.94
C MET A 117 -2.44 4.46 6.09
N LEU A 118 -3.65 4.90 5.73
CA LEU A 118 -4.07 6.30 5.90
C LEU A 118 -4.08 6.72 7.38
N LYS A 119 -4.60 5.87 8.29
CA LYS A 119 -4.56 6.14 9.73
C LYS A 119 -3.13 6.25 10.28
N ALA A 120 -2.18 5.56 9.66
CA ALA A 120 -0.76 5.62 9.98
C ALA A 120 -0.03 6.81 9.31
N GLY A 121 -0.75 7.69 8.60
CA GLY A 121 -0.18 8.90 7.99
C GLY A 121 0.27 8.74 6.54
N ALA A 122 -0.18 7.70 5.82
CA ALA A 122 0.05 7.62 4.38
C ALA A 122 -0.60 8.82 3.66
N GLU A 123 0.14 9.40 2.72
CA GLU A 123 -0.32 10.56 1.95
C GLU A 123 -1.21 10.13 0.78
N ILE A 124 -2.51 10.45 0.84
CA ILE A 124 -3.50 10.04 -0.17
C ILE A 124 -3.18 10.56 -1.58
N ASN A 125 -2.60 11.76 -1.67
CA ASN A 125 -2.26 12.44 -2.92
C ASN A 125 -0.78 12.30 -3.30
N ARG A 126 -0.05 11.34 -2.70
CA ARG A 126 1.35 11.09 -3.06
C ARG A 126 1.48 10.76 -4.54
N ARG A 127 2.53 11.30 -5.15
CA ARG A 127 2.88 11.09 -6.55
C ARG A 127 4.03 10.08 -6.64
N ASN A 128 3.87 9.03 -7.44
CA ASN A 128 4.95 8.11 -7.74
C ASN A 128 5.96 8.73 -8.74
N ARG A 129 6.95 7.96 -9.20
CA ARG A 129 7.98 8.45 -10.13
C ARG A 129 7.44 8.93 -11.49
N TYR A 130 6.23 8.53 -11.85
CA TYR A 130 5.54 8.97 -13.06
C TYR A 130 4.68 10.22 -12.81
N GLY A 131 4.73 10.81 -11.62
CA GLY A 131 3.87 11.91 -11.21
C GLY A 131 2.42 11.48 -10.93
N CYS A 132 2.11 10.19 -10.99
CA CYS A 132 0.76 9.66 -10.83
C CYS A 132 0.39 9.53 -9.36
N VAL A 133 -0.83 9.93 -9.02
CA VAL A 133 -1.53 9.53 -7.78
C VAL A 133 -2.29 8.21 -7.97
N ALA A 134 -2.69 7.56 -6.87
CA ALA A 134 -3.37 6.25 -6.89
C ALA A 134 -4.58 6.19 -7.84
N ALA A 135 -5.33 7.29 -7.98
CA ALA A 135 -6.48 7.37 -8.88
C ALA A 135 -6.14 7.16 -10.37
N HIS A 136 -4.91 7.43 -10.82
CA HIS A 136 -4.49 7.08 -12.19
C HIS A 136 -4.53 5.57 -12.40
N ASP A 137 -4.03 4.79 -11.44
CA ASP A 137 -4.02 3.33 -11.56
C ASP A 137 -5.42 2.73 -11.47
N ILE A 138 -6.30 3.34 -10.64
CA ILE A 138 -7.72 3.00 -10.56
C ILE A 138 -8.39 3.11 -11.95
N VAL A 139 -8.28 4.25 -12.63
CA VAL A 139 -8.95 4.47 -13.93
C VAL A 139 -8.32 3.73 -15.10
N MET A 140 -7.09 3.25 -14.94
CA MET A 140 -6.42 2.36 -15.90
C MET A 140 -6.84 0.89 -15.75
N ALA A 141 -7.91 0.58 -14.99
CA ALA A 141 -8.46 -0.77 -14.81
C ALA A 141 -8.53 -1.56 -16.15
N ARG A 142 -8.19 -2.85 -16.11
CA ARG A 142 -8.14 -3.75 -17.28
C ARG A 142 -9.36 -4.64 -17.38
N ASP A 143 -10.14 -4.73 -16.31
CA ASP A 143 -11.41 -5.42 -16.27
C ASP A 143 -12.53 -4.45 -16.65
N TYR A 144 -12.98 -4.56 -17.89
CA TYR A 144 -14.06 -3.73 -18.46
C TYR A 144 -15.45 -4.36 -18.29
N SER A 145 -15.56 -5.49 -17.59
CA SER A 145 -16.86 -6.09 -17.25
C SER A 145 -17.66 -5.17 -16.33
N THR A 146 -18.96 -5.40 -16.20
CA THR A 146 -19.81 -4.66 -15.26
C THR A 146 -19.28 -4.74 -13.82
N ALA A 147 -18.67 -5.86 -13.43
CA ALA A 147 -18.05 -6.01 -12.11
C ALA A 147 -16.80 -5.14 -11.97
N GLY A 148 -15.90 -5.15 -12.96
CA GLY A 148 -14.71 -4.30 -12.98
C GLY A 148 -15.04 -2.80 -13.02
N GLN A 149 -16.08 -2.41 -13.75
CA GLN A 149 -16.60 -1.04 -13.76
C GLN A 149 -17.11 -0.62 -12.37
N ARG A 150 -17.92 -1.45 -11.71
CA ARG A 150 -18.37 -1.18 -10.33
C ARG A 150 -17.19 -1.06 -9.37
N LYS A 151 -16.23 -1.99 -9.42
CA LYS A 151 -15.00 -1.95 -8.61
C LYS A 151 -14.22 -0.64 -8.81
N THR A 152 -14.11 -0.17 -10.05
CA THR A 152 -13.44 1.10 -10.38
C THR A 152 -14.18 2.29 -9.80
N VAL A 153 -15.51 2.33 -9.93
CA VAL A 153 -16.35 3.40 -9.37
C VAL A 153 -16.27 3.43 -7.84
N GLU A 154 -16.35 2.27 -7.19
CA GLU A 154 -16.20 2.13 -5.73
C GLU A 154 -14.83 2.62 -5.26
N ALA A 155 -13.76 2.27 -5.98
CA ALA A 155 -12.41 2.73 -5.67
C ALA A 155 -12.22 4.24 -5.81
N LEU A 156 -12.76 4.85 -6.88
CA LEU A 156 -12.75 6.30 -7.04
C LEU A 156 -13.57 7.00 -5.96
N LYS A 157 -14.75 6.46 -5.63
CA LYS A 157 -15.61 7.02 -4.59
C LYS A 157 -14.89 7.02 -3.24
N TRP A 158 -14.32 5.88 -2.85
CA TRP A 158 -13.56 5.77 -1.61
C TRP A 158 -12.34 6.71 -1.60
N PHE A 159 -11.61 6.81 -2.71
CA PHE A 159 -10.46 7.72 -2.81
C PHE A 159 -10.86 9.18 -2.57
N VAL A 160 -11.92 9.65 -3.22
CA VAL A 160 -12.43 11.03 -3.05
C VAL A 160 -12.98 11.26 -1.64
N GLU A 161 -13.74 10.31 -1.09
CA GLU A 161 -14.29 10.39 0.27
C GLU A 161 -13.19 10.50 1.35
N ASN A 162 -11.99 10.01 1.07
CA ASN A 162 -10.83 10.11 1.97
C ASN A 162 -9.90 11.30 1.65
N GLY A 163 -10.32 12.24 0.78
CA GLY A 163 -9.56 13.45 0.46
C GLY A 163 -8.65 13.35 -0.77
N GLY A 164 -8.86 12.34 -1.61
CA GLY A 164 -8.12 12.15 -2.84
C GLY A 164 -8.53 13.13 -3.94
N ASP A 165 -7.53 13.69 -4.62
CA ASP A 165 -7.70 14.67 -5.69
C ASP A 165 -7.60 14.01 -7.08
N LEU A 166 -8.67 14.13 -7.87
CA LEU A 166 -8.79 13.59 -9.23
C LEU A 166 -8.26 14.52 -10.33
N ASP A 167 -7.75 15.69 -9.95
CA ASP A 167 -7.31 16.75 -10.86
C ASP A 167 -5.77 16.93 -10.84
N ILE A 168 -5.06 16.20 -9.98
CA ILE A 168 -3.59 16.11 -10.01
C ILE A 168 -3.13 15.46 -11.32
N LYS A 169 -2.30 16.18 -12.07
CA LYS A 169 -1.76 15.71 -13.35
C LYS A 169 -0.54 14.80 -13.12
N CYS A 170 -0.48 13.68 -13.84
CA CYS A 170 0.74 12.89 -13.95
C CYS A 170 1.82 13.58 -14.78
N GLY A 171 2.96 12.92 -14.97
CA GLY A 171 4.07 13.39 -15.81
C GLY A 171 3.65 13.69 -17.25
N ASP A 172 2.62 13.01 -17.76
CA ASP A 172 2.08 13.25 -19.11
C ASP A 172 1.08 14.42 -19.16
N GLY A 173 0.88 15.14 -18.05
CA GLY A 173 -0.03 16.29 -17.98
C GLY A 173 -1.52 15.93 -17.94
N VAL A 174 -1.87 14.65 -17.79
CA VAL A 174 -3.24 14.15 -17.73
C VAL A 174 -3.63 13.87 -16.28
N SER A 175 -4.84 14.25 -15.86
CA SER A 175 -5.39 13.92 -14.53
C SER A 175 -6.23 12.63 -14.56
N PRO A 176 -6.48 11.97 -13.41
CA PRO A 176 -7.38 10.82 -13.32
C PRO A 176 -8.76 11.11 -13.88
N ARG A 177 -9.33 12.29 -13.54
CA ARG A 177 -10.62 12.74 -14.08
C ARG A 177 -10.61 12.77 -15.60
N LYS A 178 -9.59 13.38 -16.22
CA LYS A 178 -9.49 13.46 -17.68
C LYS A 178 -9.29 12.08 -18.32
N MET A 179 -8.47 11.23 -17.70
CA MET A 179 -8.17 9.89 -18.18
C MET A 179 -9.37 8.93 -18.08
N GLY A 180 -10.22 9.09 -17.08
CA GLY A 180 -11.45 8.31 -16.91
C GLY A 180 -12.57 8.66 -17.90
N ILE A 181 -12.51 9.84 -18.55
CA ILE A 181 -13.56 10.36 -19.46
C ILE A 181 -13.38 9.89 -20.92
N VAL A 182 -12.38 9.05 -21.23
CA VAL A 182 -12.09 8.63 -22.61
C VAL A 182 -13.31 7.91 -23.23
N PRO A 183 -13.89 8.43 -24.33
CA PRO A 183 -15.05 7.84 -25.00
C PRO A 183 -14.77 6.38 -25.37
N GLY A 184 -15.67 5.47 -24.97
CA GLY A 184 -15.57 4.03 -25.26
C GLY A 184 -14.80 3.19 -24.24
N ARG A 185 -14.15 3.80 -23.22
CA ARG A 185 -13.42 3.06 -22.17
C ARG A 185 -14.24 2.82 -20.90
N TRP A 186 -15.06 3.80 -20.52
CA TRP A 186 -15.95 3.73 -19.36
C TRP A 186 -17.26 4.46 -19.72
N GLY A 187 -18.38 3.75 -19.83
CA GLY A 187 -19.69 4.32 -20.19
C GLY A 187 -20.28 5.28 -19.15
N CYS A 188 -19.55 5.60 -18.09
CA CYS A 188 -20.00 6.43 -16.97
C CYS A 188 -19.57 7.89 -17.19
N ARG A 189 -20.52 8.77 -17.52
CA ARG A 189 -20.31 10.22 -17.37
C ARG A 189 -20.33 10.56 -15.88
N PHE A 190 -19.18 10.77 -15.26
CA PHE A 190 -19.09 11.46 -13.98
C PHE A 190 -19.49 12.93 -14.21
N ARG A 191 -20.74 13.28 -13.93
CA ARG A 191 -21.13 14.69 -13.75
C ARG A 191 -20.90 15.05 -12.29
N GLY A 192 -20.22 16.18 -12.06
CA GLY A 192 -19.95 16.72 -10.73
C GLY A 192 -21.17 17.25 -10.03
#